data_AF-A0A3F2YYT3-F1
#
_entry.id   AF-A0A3F2YYT3-F1
#
_cell.length_a   1.000
_cell.length_b   1.000
_cell.length_c   1.000
_cell.angle_alpha   90.00
_cell.angle_beta   90.00
_cell.angle_gamma   90.00
#
_symmetry.space_group_name_H-M   'P 1'
#
loop_
_entity.id
_entity.type
_entity.pdbx_description
1 polymer ?
#
loop_
_entity_poly.entity_id
_entity_poly.type
_entity_poly.pdbx_seq_one_letter_code
_entity_poly.pdbx_strand_id
1 'polypeptide(L)' 'MDIAYTKYKTMKGKDVAKFDDLGKKNQLSYLREQAKALTNMAAMVPYRMPGDTNSRLIQTEILMH' A
#
# COMPACT_ATOMS: atom_id res chain seq x y z
N MET A 1 5.97 4.89 0.02
CA MET A 1 5.15 3.82 -0.60
C MET A 1 5.96 2.58 -0.93
N ASP A 2 7.18 2.70 -1.45
CA ASP A 2 8.00 1.54 -1.85
C ASP A 2 8.16 0.48 -0.75
N ILE A 3 8.45 0.88 0.49
CA ILE A 3 8.57 -0.06 1.62
C ILE A 3 7.25 -0.82 1.87
N ALA A 4 6.11 -0.12 1.84
CA ALA A 4 4.81 -0.75 2.01
C ALA A 4 4.49 -1.69 0.84
N TYR A 5 4.90 -1.33 -0.39
CA TYR A 5 4.72 -2.15 -1.59
C TYR A 5 5.59 -3.41 -1.57
N THR A 6 6.85 -3.31 -1.19
CA THR A 6 7.74 -4.46 -1.03
C THR A 6 7.22 -5.40 0.06
N LYS A 7 6.70 -4.88 1.17
CA LYS A 7 6.05 -5.68 2.22
C LYS A 7 4.79 -6.38 1.70
N TYR A 8 3.92 -5.67 0.99
CA TYR A 8 2.73 -6.26 0.38
C TYR A 8 3.10 -7.39 -0.62
N LYS A 9 4.08 -7.15 -1.50
CA LYS A 9 4.53 -8.13 -2.51
C LYS A 9 5.14 -9.38 -1.88
N THR A 10 5.97 -9.22 -0.84
CA THR A 10 6.57 -10.35 -0.12
C THR A 10 5.53 -11.15 0.67
N MET A 11 4.53 -10.48 1.24
CA MET A 11 3.43 -11.11 1.98
C MET A 11 2.46 -11.87 1.07
N LYS A 12 2.18 -11.30 -0.12
CA LYS A 12 1.34 -11.93 -1.16
C LYS A 12 2.05 -13.13 -1.82
N GLY A 13 3.36 -13.06 -2.02
CA GLY A 13 4.14 -14.10 -2.70
C GLY A 13 4.64 -15.25 -1.80
N LYS A 14 4.66 -15.08 -0.47
CA LYS A 14 4.95 -16.20 0.43
C LYS A 14 3.71 -17.08 0.52
N ASP A 15 3.69 -18.26 -0.10
CA ASP A 15 2.71 -19.32 0.21
C ASP A 15 2.98 -19.87 1.62
N VAL A 16 2.46 -19.18 2.63
CA VAL A 16 2.49 -19.67 4.01
C VAL A 16 1.26 -20.55 4.20
N ALA A 17 1.48 -21.73 4.77
CA ALA A 17 0.50 -22.78 5.02
C ALA A 17 -0.89 -22.24 5.42
N LYS A 18 -1.94 -22.91 4.94
CA LYS A 18 -3.38 -22.57 5.03
C LYS A 18 -3.92 -22.20 6.43
N PHE A 19 -3.13 -22.37 7.49
CA PHE A 19 -3.52 -22.12 8.87
C PHE A 19 -3.40 -20.66 9.34
N ASP A 20 -2.73 -19.77 8.60
CA ASP A 20 -2.51 -18.36 8.99
C ASP A 20 -3.14 -17.32 8.03
N ASP A 21 -4.14 -17.75 7.24
CA ASP A 21 -4.78 -16.92 6.21
C ASP A 21 -5.49 -15.68 6.77
N LEU A 22 -6.06 -15.78 7.98
CA LEU A 22 -6.80 -14.67 8.60
C LEU A 22 -5.87 -13.55 9.11
N GLY A 23 -4.74 -13.90 9.73
CA GLY A 23 -3.72 -12.94 10.17
C GLY A 23 -3.09 -12.21 9.00
N LYS A 24 -2.82 -12.93 7.91
CA LYS A 24 -2.34 -12.36 6.65
C LYS A 24 -3.32 -11.40 6.01
N LYS A 25 -4.61 -11.75 5.92
CA LYS A 25 -5.64 -10.88 5.36
C LYS A 25 -5.75 -9.57 6.14
N ASN A 26 -5.69 -9.64 7.47
CA ASN A 26 -5.69 -8.45 8.33
C ASN A 26 -4.44 -7.59 8.11
N GLN A 27 -3.25 -8.20 8.02
CA GLN A 27 -2.02 -7.43 7.75
C GLN A 27 -1.98 -6.83 6.33
N LEU A 28 -2.48 -7.54 5.32
CA LEU A 28 -2.62 -7.00 3.96
C LEU A 28 -3.64 -5.85 3.93
N SER A 29 -4.75 -5.97 4.67
CA SER A 29 -5.72 -4.89 4.84
C SER A 29 -5.09 -3.67 5.51
N TYR A 30 -4.31 -3.88 6.56
CA TYR A 30 -3.60 -2.80 7.25
C TYR A 30 -2.60 -2.08 6.34
N LEU A 31 -1.84 -2.82 5.52
CA LEU A 31 -0.92 -2.22 4.55
C LEU A 31 -1.66 -1.41 3.45
N ARG A 32 -2.84 -1.87 3.01
CA ARG A 32 -3.70 -1.14 2.08
C ARG A 32 -4.27 0.13 2.70
N GLU A 33 -4.73 0.05 3.95
CA GLU A 33 -5.27 1.21 4.67
C GLU A 33 -4.19 2.26 4.93
N GLN A 34 -2.98 1.83 5.28
CA GLN A 34 -1.82 2.71 5.41
C GLN A 34 -1.46 3.39 4.08
N ALA A 35 -1.49 2.65 2.97
CA ALA A 35 -1.26 3.19 1.63
C ALA A 35 -2.31 4.27 1.27
N LYS A 36 -3.59 4.00 1.54
CA LYS A 36 -4.70 4.93 1.33
C LYS A 36 -4.62 6.19 2.20
N ALA A 37 -4.17 6.06 3.45
CA ALA A 37 -3.95 7.20 4.33
C ALA A 37 -2.84 8.12 3.79
N LEU A 38 -1.75 7.53 3.26
CA LEU A 38 -0.63 8.27 2.67
C LEU A 38 -1.02 8.98 1.37
N THR A 39 -1.80 8.33 0.50
CA THR A 39 -2.28 8.96 -0.74
C THR A 39 -3.29 10.06 -0.45
N ASN A 40 -4.20 9.88 0.52
CA ASN A 40 -5.10 10.94 0.98
C ASN A 40 -4.34 12.13 1.56
N MET A 41 -3.34 11.90 2.41
CA MET A 41 -2.48 12.97 2.92
C MET A 41 -1.80 13.72 1.76
N ALA A 42 -1.36 13.00 0.73
CA ALA A 42 -0.73 13.61 -0.42
C ALA A 42 -1.69 14.40 -1.30
N ALA A 43 -2.92 13.90 -1.46
CA ALA A 43 -4.00 14.59 -2.16
C ALA A 43 -4.48 15.86 -1.44
N MET A 44 -4.31 15.96 -0.11
CA MET A 44 -4.62 17.17 0.65
C MET A 44 -3.61 18.30 0.44
N VAL A 45 -2.42 18.01 -0.08
CA VAL A 45 -1.36 19.02 -0.30
C VAL A 45 -0.84 19.02 -1.74
N PRO A 46 -1.73 19.18 -2.75
CA PRO A 46 -1.37 19.02 -4.15
C PRO A 46 -0.42 20.10 -4.67
N TYR A 47 -0.44 21.30 -4.07
CA TYR A 47 0.39 22.44 -4.47
C TYR A 47 1.72 22.55 -3.71
N ARG A 48 1.96 21.71 -2.69
CA ARG A 48 3.27 21.65 -1.98
C ARG A 48 4.03 20.36 -2.22
N MET A 49 3.46 19.44 -2.99
CA MET A 49 4.18 18.29 -3.52
C MET A 49 4.30 18.39 -5.04
N PRO A 50 5.42 17.92 -5.61
CA PRO A 50 5.53 17.77 -7.05
C PRO A 50 4.37 16.93 -7.60
N GLY A 51 3.79 17.34 -8.73
CA GLY A 51 2.66 16.62 -9.33
C GLY A 51 2.96 15.14 -9.62
N ASP A 52 4.21 14.85 -10.01
CA ASP A 52 4.69 13.49 -10.24
C ASP A 52 4.66 12.60 -8.98
N THR A 53 4.94 13.18 -7.80
CA THR A 53 4.90 12.41 -6.54
C THR A 53 3.51 11.89 -6.25
N ASN A 54 2.46 12.70 -6.42
CA ASN A 54 1.09 12.25 -6.16
C ASN A 54 0.67 11.16 -7.16
N SER A 55 0.99 11.32 -8.45
CA SER A 55 0.72 10.32 -9.47
C SER A 55 1.41 8.99 -9.19
N ARG A 56 2.68 9.00 -8.76
CA ARG A 56 3.42 7.78 -8.39
C ARG A 56 2.83 7.10 -7.15
N LEU A 57 2.41 7.87 -6.14
CA LEU A 57 1.74 7.35 -4.96
C LEU A 57 0.43 6.63 -5.33
N ILE A 58 -0.41 7.25 -6.17
CA ILE A 58 -1.67 6.68 -6.66
C ILE A 58 -1.41 5.39 -7.47
N GLN A 59 -0.42 5.39 -8.37
CA GLN A 59 -0.05 4.19 -9.12
C GLN A 59 0.34 3.03 -8.20
N THR A 60 1.12 3.31 -7.15
CA THR A 60 1.49 2.27 -6.18
C THR A 60 0.32 1.77 -5.34
N GLU A 61 -0.67 2.61 -5.04
CA GLU A 61 -1.90 2.22 -4.34
C GLU A 61 -2.75 1.28 -5.21
N ILE A 62 -2.93 1.60 -6.50
CA ILE A 62 -3.68 0.78 -7.45
C ILE A 62 -3.07 -0.62 -7.57
N LEU A 63 -1.74 -0.74 -7.54
CA LEU A 63 -1.04 -2.03 -7.58
C LEU A 63 -1.22 -2.88 -6.31
N MET A 64 -1.63 -2.28 -5.19
CA MET A 64 -1.92 -2.98 -3.93
C MET A 64 -3.39 -3.35 -3.75
N HIS A 65 -4.30 -2.69 -4.48
CA HIS A 65 -5.74 -2.95 -4.42
C HIS A 65 -6.06 -4.33 -5.00
#